data_AF-A0A257PAS1-F1
#
_entry.id   AF-A0A257PAS1-F1
#
_cell.length_a   1.000
_cell.length_b   1.000
_cell.length_c   1.000
_cell.angle_alpha   90.00
_cell.angle_beta   90.00
_cell.angle_gamma   90.00
#
_symmetry.space_group_name_H-M   'P 1'
#
loop_
_entity.id
_entity.type
_entity.pdbx_description
1 polymer ?
#
loop_
_entity_poly.entity_id
_entity_poly.type
_entity_poly.pdbx_seq_one_letter_code
_entity_poly.pdbx_strand_id
1 'polypeptide(L)' 'DPVTALWQDWAPWTFLFNLTRQPAIAIPVGVNAANLPCSVQIAAALYRDDTVLRVARSLEKAL' A
#
# COMPACT_ATOMS: atom_id res chain seq x y z
N ASP A 1 3.17 2.72 -25.35
CA ASP A 1 4.61 2.95 -25.16
C ASP A 1 5.05 2.19 -23.91
N PRO A 2 6.01 1.26 -24.02
CA PRO A 2 6.45 0.42 -22.90
C PRO A 2 7.01 1.21 -21.71
N VAL A 3 7.59 2.40 -21.93
CA VAL A 3 8.08 3.25 -20.83
C VAL A 3 6.92 3.81 -20.03
N THR A 4 5.90 4.35 -20.70
CA THR A 4 4.68 4.85 -20.05
C THR A 4 3.97 3.73 -19.25
N ALA A 5 3.85 2.53 -19.82
CA ALA A 5 3.23 1.38 -19.14
C ALA A 5 3.99 0.94 -17.88
N LEU A 6 5.32 1.00 -17.88
CA LEU A 6 6.13 0.72 -16.69
C LEU A 6 5.81 1.66 -15.52
N TRP A 7 5.58 2.94 -15.83
CA TRP A 7 5.28 3.96 -14.82
C TRP A 7 3.82 4.00 -14.38
N GLN A 8 2.88 3.60 -15.26
CA GLN A 8 1.44 3.71 -15.00
C GLN A 8 0.78 2.39 -14.59
N ASP A 9 1.25 1.24 -15.08
CA ASP A 9 0.50 -0.02 -14.98
C ASP A 9 1.15 -1.02 -14.01
N TRP A 10 2.48 -0.98 -13.85
CA TRP A 10 3.19 -1.99 -13.07
C TRP A 10 3.09 -1.78 -11.55
N ALA A 11 3.31 -0.54 -11.09
CA ALA A 11 3.39 -0.21 -9.66
C ALA A 11 2.92 1.22 -9.34
N PRO A 12 1.78 1.69 -9.90
CA PRO A 12 1.40 3.10 -9.87
C PRO A 12 1.30 3.69 -8.46
N TRP A 13 0.93 2.86 -7.48
CA TRP A 13 0.73 3.30 -6.10
C TRP A 13 1.88 2.96 -5.15
N THR A 14 2.78 2.04 -5.53
CA THR A 14 3.78 1.48 -4.60
C THR A 14 5.19 1.99 -4.87
N PHE A 15 5.55 2.24 -6.13
CA PHE A 15 6.91 2.58 -6.49
C PHE A 15 7.38 3.91 -5.89
N LEU A 16 6.47 4.91 -5.82
CA LEU A 16 6.78 6.24 -5.29
C LEU A 16 7.46 6.16 -3.91
N PHE A 17 6.96 5.31 -3.02
CA PHE A 17 7.46 5.18 -1.65
C PHE A 17 8.87 4.57 -1.57
N ASN A 18 9.34 3.85 -2.59
CA ASN A 18 10.74 3.43 -2.66
C ASN A 18 11.66 4.62 -2.93
N LEU A 19 11.27 5.51 -3.87
CA LEU A 19 12.06 6.69 -4.20
C LEU A 19 12.11 7.69 -3.05
N THR A 20 10.96 7.94 -2.44
CA THR A 20 10.81 8.98 -1.42
C THR A 20 11.06 8.45 0.00
N ARG A 21 11.23 7.14 0.15
CA ARG A 21 11.67 6.41 1.37
C ARG A 21 10.68 6.43 2.54
N GLN A 22 9.45 6.87 2.33
CA GLN A 22 8.42 6.79 3.35
C GLN A 22 8.13 5.33 3.71
N PRO A 23 7.88 5.03 4.99
CA PRO A 23 7.40 3.71 5.38
C PRO A 23 6.01 3.48 4.78
N ALA A 24 5.81 2.30 4.19
CA ALA A 24 4.54 1.86 3.65
C ALA A 24 4.27 0.39 4.00
N ILE A 25 3.00 0.05 4.23
CA ILE A 25 2.54 -1.32 4.55
C ILE A 25 1.29 -1.65 3.74
N ALA A 26 1.12 -2.90 3.32
CA ALA A 26 -0.09 -3.41 2.69
C ALA A 26 -0.83 -4.32 3.67
N ILE A 27 -2.13 -4.08 3.87
CA ILE A 27 -3.00 -4.85 4.77
C ILE A 27 -4.10 -5.53 3.94
N PRO A 28 -4.26 -6.87 4.01
CA PRO A 28 -5.39 -7.55 3.38
C PRO A 28 -6.71 -7.07 3.97
N VAL A 29 -7.70 -6.77 3.12
CA VAL A 29 -9.02 -6.26 3.55
C VAL A 29 -10.19 -7.16 3.13
N GLY A 30 -9.89 -8.35 2.61
CA GLY A 30 -10.88 -9.34 2.18
C GLY A 30 -10.76 -9.68 0.70
N VAL A 31 -11.87 -10.12 0.12
CA VAL A 31 -11.97 -10.49 -1.31
C VAL A 31 -13.05 -9.66 -2.00
N ASN A 32 -12.85 -9.40 -3.30
CA ASN A 32 -13.88 -8.74 -4.12
C ASN A 32 -14.98 -9.73 -4.56
N ALA A 33 -15.95 -9.23 -5.33
CA ALA A 33 -17.05 -10.04 -5.86
C ALA A 33 -16.61 -11.21 -6.77
N ALA A 34 -15.41 -11.15 -7.33
CA ALA A 34 -14.81 -12.23 -8.12
C ALA A 34 -13.96 -13.19 -7.26
N ASN A 35 -14.03 -13.08 -5.93
CA ASN A 35 -13.25 -13.87 -4.97
C ASN A 35 -11.72 -13.66 -5.08
N LEU A 36 -11.29 -12.49 -5.57
CA LEU A 36 -9.88 -12.13 -5.65
C LEU A 36 -9.46 -11.32 -4.41
N PRO A 37 -8.27 -11.58 -3.82
CA PRO A 37 -7.77 -10.83 -2.67
C PRO A 37 -7.66 -9.33 -2.95
N CYS A 38 -8.06 -8.53 -1.97
CA CYS A 38 -7.93 -7.07 -1.98
C CYS A 38 -7.11 -6.62 -0.76
N SER A 39 -6.36 -5.53 -0.94
CA SER A 39 -5.55 -4.92 0.12
C SER A 39 -5.63 -3.41 0.08
N VAL A 40 -5.33 -2.78 1.22
CA VAL A 40 -5.13 -1.33 1.34
C VAL A 40 -3.67 -1.07 1.65
N GLN A 41 -3.05 -0.14 0.92
CA GLN A 41 -1.70 0.35 1.22
C GLN A 41 -1.79 1.63 2.06
N ILE A 42 -1.03 1.67 3.14
CA ILE A 42 -0.88 2.85 3.99
C ILE A 42 0.57 3.30 3.91
N ALA A 43 0.80 4.60 3.78
CA ALA A 43 2.10 5.22 3.94
C ALA A 43 2.03 6.35 4.99
N ALA A 44 3.13 6.60 5.70
CA ALA A 44 3.25 7.73 6.63
C ALA A 44 4.44 8.63 6.27
N ALA A 45 4.65 9.69 7.04
CA ALA A 45 5.83 10.53 6.89
C ALA A 45 7.14 9.73 7.09
N LEU A 46 8.24 10.23 6.52
CA LEU A 46 9.56 9.61 6.66
C LEU A 46 9.91 9.39 8.14
N TYR A 47 10.43 8.21 8.47
CA TYR A 47 10.77 7.75 9.82
C TYR A 47 9.58 7.59 10.79
N ARG A 48 8.35 7.54 10.29
CA ARG A 48 7.13 7.32 11.09
C ARG A 48 6.55 5.92 10.94
N ASP A 49 7.42 4.91 10.99
CA ASP A 49 7.06 3.48 11.03
C ASP A 49 6.07 3.19 12.16
N ASP A 50 6.23 3.86 13.31
CA ASP A 50 5.32 3.82 14.46
C ASP A 50 3.87 4.15 14.08
N THR A 51 3.69 5.10 13.16
CA THR A 51 2.37 5.56 12.72
C THR A 51 1.76 4.57 11.74
N VAL A 52 2.55 4.09 10.78
CA VAL A 52 2.13 3.05 9.83
C VAL A 52 1.65 1.80 10.57
N LEU A 53 2.43 1.31 11.53
CA LEU A 53 2.10 0.12 12.31
C LEU A 53 0.87 0.32 13.20
N ARG A 54 0.69 1.50 13.82
CA ARG A 54 -0.51 1.81 14.61
C ARG A 54 -1.78 1.81 13.76
N VAL A 55 -1.74 2.44 12.58
CA VAL A 55 -2.90 2.47 11.68
C VAL A 55 -3.19 1.07 11.14
N ALA A 56 -2.17 0.33 10.73
CA ALA A 56 -2.30 -1.06 10.28
C ALA A 56 -2.99 -1.94 11.33
N ARG A 57 -2.56 -1.85 12.60
CA ARG A 57 -3.17 -2.62 13.69
C ARG A 57 -4.62 -2.20 13.96
N SER A 58 -4.96 -0.92 13.78
CA SER A 58 -6.35 -0.48 13.91
C SER A 58 -7.23 -1.04 12.80
N LEU A 59 -6.75 -1.07 11.55
CA LEU A 59 -7.48 -1.71 10.44
C LEU A 59 -7.62 -3.21 10.65
N GLU A 60 -6.54 -3.90 11.04
CA GLU A 60 -6.56 -5.34 11.31
C GLU A 60 -7.59 -5.74 12.38
N LYS A 61 -7.85 -4.87 13.37
CA LYS A 61 -8.87 -5.10 14.40
C LYS A 61 -10.30 -4.81 13.94
N ALA A 62 -10.47 -4.02 12.90
CA ALA A 62 -11.78 -3.56 12.41
C ALA A 62 -12.32 -4.43 11.26
N LEU A 63 -11.46 -5.23 10.63
CA LEU A 63 -11.77 -6.20 9.59
C LEU A 63 -12.12 -7.55 10.20
#